data_AF-G5SMG5-F1
#
_entry.id   AF-G5SMG5-F1
#
_cell.length_a   1.000
_cell.length_b   1.000
_cell.length_c   1.000
_cell.angle_alpha   90.00
_cell.angle_beta   90.00
_cell.angle_gamma   90.00
#
_symmetry.space_group_name_H-M   'P 1'
#
loop_
_entity.id
_entity.type
_entity.pdbx_description
1 polymer ?
#
loop_
_entity_poly.entity_id
_entity_poly.type
_entity_poly.pdbx_seq_one_letter_code
_entity_poly.pdbx_strand_id
1 'polypeptide(L)'
;MKREDIEKAAAIYTAQSEDSDYAEVRDVKQAFVSGANWRIKSVWHDASERPKDRNAQCLVEVKSGGSSFFLLSQFYHSGGFSFMYGINKIQPKRWAYIEDLLPNKEIKSIENEKDNV
;
A
#
# COMPACT_ATOMS: atom_id res chain seq x y z
N MET A 1 7.33 3.21 -5.53
CA MET A 1 6.88 4.60 -5.75
C MET A 1 7.64 5.49 -4.78
N LYS A 2 8.36 6.49 -5.28
CA LYS A 2 9.06 7.47 -4.45
C LYS A 2 8.13 8.65 -4.14
N ARG A 3 8.50 9.46 -3.15
CA ARG A 3 7.73 10.66 -2.79
C ARG A 3 7.64 11.64 -3.97
N GLU A 4 8.72 11.78 -4.74
CA GLU A 4 8.78 12.67 -5.89
C GLU A 4 7.81 12.25 -7.00
N ASP A 5 7.56 10.95 -7.16
CA ASP A 5 6.60 10.43 -8.14
C ASP A 5 5.17 10.85 -7.77
N ILE A 6 4.84 10.79 -6.47
CA ILE A 6 3.55 11.20 -5.92
C ILE A 6 3.36 12.70 -6.06
N GLU A 7 4.38 13.49 -5.73
CA GLU A 7 4.34 14.96 -5.84
C GLU A 7 4.21 15.44 -7.29
N LYS A 8 4.86 14.75 -8.24
CA LYS A 8 4.71 15.00 -9.68
C LYS A 8 3.30 14.66 -10.17
N ALA A 9 2.77 13.50 -9.79
CA ALA A 9 1.40 13.12 -10.15
C ALA A 9 0.37 14.11 -9.60
N ALA A 10 0.55 14.54 -8.35
CA ALA A 10 -0.30 15.55 -7.73
C ALA A 10 -0.25 16.89 -8.48
N ALA A 11 0.93 17.34 -8.90
CA ALA A 11 1.09 18.59 -9.64
C ALA A 11 0.45 18.52 -11.05
N ILE A 12 0.54 17.38 -11.75
CA ILE A 12 -0.11 17.18 -13.04
C ILE A 12 -1.64 17.28 -12.89
N TYR A 13 -2.19 16.63 -11.86
CA TYR A 13 -3.63 16.66 -11.58
C TYR A 13 -4.15 18.08 -11.30
N THR A 14 -3.43 18.84 -10.47
CA THR A 14 -3.84 20.22 -10.15
C THR A 14 -3.56 21.23 -11.26
N ALA A 15 -2.66 20.94 -12.21
CA ALA A 15 -2.44 21.80 -13.36
C ALA A 15 -3.58 21.72 -14.40
N GLN A 16 -4.44 20.70 -14.29
CA GLN A 16 -5.60 20.51 -15.17
C GLN A 16 -6.86 21.27 -14.68
N SER A 17 -6.83 21.89 -13.50
CA SER A 17 -7.94 22.72 -13.02
C SER A 17 -7.76 24.16 -13.51
N GLU A 18 -8.45 24.51 -14.60
CA GLU A 18 -8.32 25.81 -15.28
C GLU A 18 -8.84 27.02 -14.48
N ASP A 19 -9.62 26.81 -13.40
CA ASP A 19 -10.35 27.87 -12.66
C ASP A 19 -10.10 27.90 -11.13
N SER A 20 -9.14 27.14 -10.60
CA SER A 20 -8.93 27.03 -9.13
C SER A 20 -8.02 28.11 -8.55
N ASP A 21 -8.36 28.64 -7.37
CA ASP A 21 -7.49 29.54 -6.61
C ASP A 21 -6.18 28.83 -6.21
N TYR A 22 -5.07 29.57 -6.11
CA TYR A 22 -3.75 29.04 -5.76
C TYR A 22 -3.74 28.32 -4.40
N ALA A 23 -4.55 28.81 -3.45
CA ALA A 23 -4.74 28.15 -2.16
C ALA A 23 -5.39 26.77 -2.31
N GLU A 24 -6.42 26.65 -3.15
CA GLU A 24 -7.12 25.38 -3.42
C GLU A 24 -6.20 24.37 -4.11
N VAL A 25 -5.39 24.82 -5.08
CA VAL A 25 -4.39 23.97 -5.77
C VAL A 25 -3.39 23.37 -4.77
N ARG A 26 -2.91 24.18 -3.82
CA ARG A 26 -1.96 23.74 -2.80
C ARG A 26 -2.59 22.69 -1.88
N ASP A 27 -3.83 22.92 -1.44
CA ASP A 27 -4.53 22.02 -0.52
C ASP A 27 -4.86 20.68 -1.19
N VAL A 28 -5.30 20.70 -2.45
CA VAL A 28 -5.53 19.48 -3.24
C VAL A 28 -4.23 18.69 -3.43
N LYS A 29 -3.12 19.35 -3.75
CA LYS A 29 -1.81 18.68 -3.87
C LYS A 29 -1.41 18.01 -2.56
N GLN A 30 -1.57 18.73 -1.45
CA GLN A 30 -1.22 18.19 -0.12
C GLN A 30 -2.14 17.04 0.27
N ALA A 31 -3.43 17.12 -0.02
CA ALA A 31 -4.40 16.06 0.22
C ALA A 31 -4.05 14.80 -0.58
N PHE A 32 -3.71 14.93 -1.87
CA PHE A 32 -3.27 13.81 -2.71
C PHE A 32 -2.00 13.15 -2.15
N VAL A 33 -0.98 13.94 -1.82
CA VAL A 33 0.27 13.43 -1.25
C VAL A 33 0.03 12.73 0.08
N SER A 34 -0.80 13.31 0.95
CA SER A 34 -1.19 12.72 2.23
C SER A 34 -1.96 11.40 2.03
N GLY A 35 -2.92 11.36 1.10
CA GLY A 35 -3.71 10.16 0.78
C GLY A 35 -2.85 9.03 0.21
N ALA A 36 -1.94 9.34 -0.72
CA ALA A 36 -1.01 8.36 -1.27
C ALA A 36 -0.05 7.82 -0.19
N ASN A 37 0.48 8.69 0.67
CA ASN A 37 1.33 8.28 1.80
C ASN A 37 0.56 7.39 2.79
N TRP A 38 -0.70 7.74 3.08
CA TRP A 38 -1.57 6.92 3.91
C TRP A 38 -1.74 5.53 3.29
N ARG A 39 -2.10 5.44 2.00
CA ARG A 39 -2.33 4.18 1.29
C ARG A 39 -1.12 3.25 1.25
N ILE A 40 0.08 3.81 1.11
CA ILE A 40 1.32 3.03 1.11
C ILE A 40 1.62 2.45 2.50
N LYS A 41 1.33 3.22 3.56
CA LYS A 41 1.65 2.83 4.94
C LYS A 41 0.59 1.96 5.58
N SER A 42 -0.69 2.14 5.21
CA SER A 42 -1.83 1.50 5.86
C SER A 42 -1.92 -0.01 5.65
N VAL A 43 -1.27 -0.54 4.62
CA VAL A 43 -1.33 -1.96 4.25
C VAL A 43 -0.27 -2.83 4.91
N TRP A 44 0.71 -2.22 5.58
CA TRP A 44 1.77 -2.96 6.25
C TRP A 44 1.44 -3.13 7.73
N HIS A 45 1.46 -4.37 8.17
CA HIS A 45 1.32 -4.81 9.55
C HIS A 45 2.67 -5.13 10.15
N ASP A 46 2.83 -4.90 11.45
CA ASP A 46 4.02 -5.33 12.18
C ASP A 46 4.12 -6.86 12.21
N ALA A 47 5.33 -7.41 12.26
CA ALA A 47 5.54 -8.86 12.35
C ALA A 47 4.93 -9.51 13.61
N SER A 48 4.68 -8.73 14.67
CA SER A 48 3.97 -9.17 15.87
C SER A 48 2.45 -9.30 15.67
N GLU A 49 1.89 -8.65 14.67
CA GLU A 49 0.47 -8.75 14.34
C GLU A 49 0.17 -10.07 13.60
N ARG A 50 -1.00 -10.65 13.92
CA ARG A 50 -1.47 -11.87 13.25
C ARG A 50 -2.49 -11.54 12.17
N PRO A 51 -2.37 -12.13 10.97
CA PRO A 51 -3.44 -12.07 9.98
C PRO A 51 -4.77 -12.54 10.56
N LYS A 52 -5.84 -11.80 10.27
CA LYS A 52 -7.21 -12.18 10.64
C LYS A 52 -7.66 -13.42 9.88
N ASP A 53 -7.47 -13.40 8.57
CA ASP A 53 -7.62 -14.58 7.73
C ASP A 53 -6.32 -15.39 7.72
N ARG A 54 -6.41 -16.65 8.16
CA ARG A 54 -5.28 -17.58 8.25
C ARG A 54 -4.90 -18.17 6.90
N ASN A 55 -5.81 -18.16 5.93
CA ASN A 55 -5.57 -18.71 4.59
C ASN A 55 -5.09 -17.65 3.59
N ALA A 56 -5.08 -16.39 3.98
CA ALA A 56 -4.72 -15.29 3.11
C ALA A 56 -3.24 -15.34 2.70
N GLN A 57 -3.00 -14.99 1.44
CA GLN A 57 -1.66 -14.82 0.91
C GLN A 57 -1.08 -13.47 1.34
N CYS A 58 0.09 -13.52 1.96
CA CYS A 58 0.79 -12.37 2.50
C CYS A 58 2.16 -12.21 1.82
N LEU A 59 2.54 -10.97 1.55
CA LEU A 59 3.93 -10.61 1.28
C LEU A 59 4.61 -10.24 2.59
N VAL A 60 5.70 -10.92 2.92
CA VAL A 60 6.40 -10.74 4.21
C VAL A 60 7.80 -10.20 3.95
N GLU A 61 8.13 -9.05 4.53
CA GLU A 61 9.50 -8.56 4.58
C GLU A 61 10.26 -9.31 5.67
N VAL A 62 11.37 -9.93 5.30
CA VAL A 62 12.21 -10.67 6.22
C VAL A 62 13.65 -10.19 6.18
N LYS A 63 14.34 -10.35 7.30
CA LYS A 63 15.78 -10.14 7.43
C LYS A 63 16.48 -11.47 7.67
N SER A 64 17.56 -11.71 6.94
CA SER A 64 18.48 -12.81 7.19
C SER A 64 19.91 -12.29 7.10
N GLY A 65 20.65 -12.38 8.19
CA GLY A 65 21.97 -11.76 8.30
C GLY A 65 21.93 -10.25 7.99
N GLY A 66 22.76 -9.82 7.04
CA GLY A 66 22.85 -8.44 6.57
C GLY A 66 21.83 -8.04 5.51
N SER A 67 21.03 -8.98 4.99
CA SER A 67 20.14 -8.76 3.85
C SER A 67 18.67 -8.70 4.25
N SER A 68 17.88 -7.94 3.51
CA SER A 68 16.40 -7.95 3.61
C SER A 68 15.80 -8.31 2.24
N PHE A 69 14.77 -9.15 2.24
CA PHE A 69 14.06 -9.60 1.04
C PHE A 69 12.61 -9.91 1.36
N PHE A 70 11.79 -10.14 0.33
CA PHE A 70 10.37 -10.44 0.48
C PHE A 70 10.08 -11.90 0.15
N LEU A 71 9.20 -12.52 0.93
CA LEU A 71 8.70 -13.87 0.71
C LEU A 71 7.18 -13.87 0.61
N LEU A 72 6.64 -14.66 -0.32
CA LEU A 72 5.22 -14.98 -0.35
C LEU A 72 4.92 -16.07 0.67
N SER A 73 3.88 -15.90 1.49
CA SER A 73 3.56 -16.85 2.55
C SER A 73 2.08 -16.88 2.90
N GLN A 74 1.66 -17.97 3.55
CA GLN A 74 0.38 -18.09 4.24
C GLN A 74 0.62 -18.21 5.75
N PHE A 75 -0.37 -17.87 6.56
CA PHE A 75 -0.25 -17.93 8.02
C PHE A 75 -0.78 -19.26 8.57
N TYR A 76 0.12 -20.15 9.02
CA TYR A 76 -0.31 -21.46 9.53
C TYR A 76 -1.03 -21.38 10.88
N HIS A 77 -1.85 -22.40 11.12
CA HIS A 77 -2.55 -22.60 12.38
C HIS A 77 -1.62 -22.69 13.60
N SER A 78 -0.37 -23.11 13.39
CA SER A 78 0.68 -23.18 14.41
C SER A 78 1.23 -21.82 14.86
N GLY A 79 0.73 -20.71 14.30
CA GLY A 79 1.02 -19.35 14.79
C GLY A 79 2.20 -18.66 14.12
N GLY A 80 2.49 -18.98 12.85
CA GLY A 80 3.57 -18.36 12.09
C GLY A 80 3.41 -18.48 10.58
N PHE A 81 4.24 -17.74 9.85
CA PHE A 81 4.29 -17.80 8.39
C PHE A 81 4.86 -19.12 7.88
N SER A 82 4.35 -19.61 6.76
CA SER A 82 4.69 -20.93 6.22
C SER A 82 6.18 -21.15 5.95
N PHE A 83 6.90 -20.10 5.53
CA PHE A 83 8.33 -20.20 5.27
C PHE A 83 9.17 -20.36 6.54
N MET A 84 8.62 -20.09 7.72
CA MET A 84 9.38 -20.19 8.97
C MET A 84 9.66 -21.66 9.35
N TYR A 85 8.90 -22.61 8.79
CA TYR A 85 9.13 -24.02 9.03
C TYR A 85 10.41 -24.49 8.32
N GLY A 86 11.46 -24.80 9.09
CA GLY A 86 12.73 -25.32 8.58
C GLY A 86 13.78 -24.27 8.21
N ILE A 87 13.52 -22.96 8.41
CA ILE A 87 14.53 -21.92 8.18
C ILE A 87 14.93 -21.23 9.49
N ASN A 88 16.15 -21.52 9.94
CA ASN A 88 16.75 -20.85 11.10
C ASN A 88 17.37 -19.50 10.68
N LYS A 89 17.27 -18.50 11.55
CA LYS A 89 17.87 -17.14 11.43
C LYS A 89 17.15 -16.15 10.49
N ILE A 90 15.89 -16.40 10.13
CA ILE A 90 15.05 -15.40 9.45
C ILE A 90 14.19 -14.66 10.49
N GLN A 91 14.17 -13.33 10.38
CA GLN A 91 13.38 -12.44 11.24
C GLN A 91 12.35 -11.69 10.38
N PRO A 92 11.05 -12.01 10.49
CA PRO A 92 10.00 -11.20 9.89
C PRO A 92 10.02 -9.78 10.47
N LYS A 93 9.84 -8.77 9.62
CA LYS A 93 9.75 -7.37 10.04
C LYS A 93 8.34 -6.81 9.94
N ARG A 94 7.68 -7.07 8.81
CA ARG A 94 6.33 -6.61 8.50
C ARG A 94 5.73 -7.47 7.41
N TRP A 95 4.42 -7.42 7.28
CA TRP A 95 3.69 -8.15 6.25
C TRP A 95 2.52 -7.34 5.72
N ALA A 96 2.04 -7.68 4.53
CA ALA A 96 0.85 -7.09 3.93
C ALA A 96 0.06 -8.18 3.20
N TYR A 97 -1.26 -8.08 3.19
CA TYR A 97 -2.09 -8.92 2.33
C TYR A 97 -1.79 -8.61 0.86
N ILE A 98 -1.66 -9.64 0.02
CA ILE A 98 -1.45 -9.44 -1.42
C ILE A 98 -2.62 -8.66 -2.04
N GLU A 99 -3.85 -8.95 -1.60
CA GLU A 99 -5.06 -8.27 -2.06
C GLU A 99 -5.02 -6.77 -1.78
N ASP A 100 -4.54 -6.36 -0.60
CA ASP A 100 -4.38 -4.95 -0.23
C ASP A 100 -3.25 -4.24 -0.98
N LEU A 101 -2.31 -4.98 -1.57
CA LEU A 101 -1.24 -4.40 -2.40
C LEU A 101 -1.69 -4.17 -3.84
N LEU A 102 -2.70 -4.92 -4.29
CA LEU A 102 -3.20 -4.82 -5.65
C LEU A 102 -4.28 -3.72 -5.75
N PRO A 103 -4.38 -3.02 -6.90
CA PRO A 103 -5.52 -2.16 -7.15
C PRO A 103 -6.78 -3.02 -7.12
N ASN A 104 -7.78 -2.60 -6.33
CA ASN A 104 -9.07 -3.27 -6.36
C ASN A 104 -9.69 -3.04 -7.74
N LYS A 105 -10.26 -4.08 -8.37
CA LYS A 105 -10.78 -3.99 -9.75
C LYS A 105 -12.00 -3.07 -9.88
N GLU A 106 -12.61 -2.70 -8.76
CA GLU A 106 -13.76 -1.79 -8.68
C GLU A 106 -13.32 -0.32 -8.64
N ILE A 107 -12.67 0.16 -9.70
CA ILE A 107 -12.71 1.58 -10.04
C ILE A 107 -13.79 1.69 -11.11
N LYS A 108 -15.06 1.75 -10.68
CA LYS A 108 -16.11 2.26 -11.58
C LYS A 108 -15.78 3.73 -11.80
N SER A 109 -15.50 4.06 -13.05
CA SER A 109 -15.17 5.39 -13.53
C SER A 109 -16.14 6.42 -12.94
N ILE A 110 -15.60 7.39 -12.20
CA ILE A 110 -16.33 8.60 -11.76
C ILE A 110 -16.54 9.57 -12.96
N GLU A 111 -16.36 9.08 -14.20
CA GLU A 111 -16.43 9.90 -15.41
C GLU A 111 -17.86 10.07 -15.97
N ASN A 112 -18.88 9.42 -15.40
CA ASN A 112 -20.24 9.45 -15.96
C ASN A 112 -21.25 10.37 -15.24
N GLU A 113 -20.85 11.21 -14.28
CA GLU A 113 -21.77 12.11 -13.56
C GLU A 113 -21.73 13.58 -14.00
N LYS A 114 -20.94 13.95 -15.02
CA LYS A 114 -20.89 15.34 -15.51
C LYS A 114 -21.84 15.68 -16.67
N ASP A 115 -22.60 14.71 -17.20
CA ASP A 115 -23.49 14.93 -18.35
C ASP A 115 -24.99 15.01 -17.99
N ASN A 116 -25.37 15.16 -16.72
CA ASN A 116 -26.78 15.19 -16.29
C ASN A 116 -27.16 16.38 -15.38
N VAL A 117 -26.74 17.61 -15.73
CA VAL A 117 -27.39 18.84 -15.24
C VAL A 117 -27.53 19.86 -16.36
#